data_AF-A0A5S3RXQ7-F1
#
_entry.id   AF-A0A5S3RXQ7-F1
#
_cell.length_a   1.000
_cell.length_b   1.000
_cell.length_c   1.000
_cell.angle_alpha   90.00
_cell.angle_beta   90.00
_cell.angle_gamma   90.00
#
_symmetry.space_group_name_H-M   'P 1'
#
loop_
_entity.id
_entity.type
_entity.pdbx_description
1 polymer ?
#
loop_
_entity_poly.entity_id
_entity_poly.type
_entity_poly.pdbx_seq_one_letter_code
_entity_poly.pdbx_strand_id
1 'polypeptide(L)'
;MAQFTLINGDIIEFSNNTVKPLNCTGSQHYDRHGQLFFIPDAVVPFINAGKLANDLFNLSQLAFAKYDDTKTELPVLIKHQGSLQAIDGLTIKREFKTISFSSANIDKSQAAKVFKMLLSDPAIEQIKLDEVKQLF
;
A
#
# COMPACT_ATOMS: atom_id res chain seq x y z
N MET A 1 12.52 7.64 -15.26
CA MET A 1 11.19 7.23 -14.77
C MET A 1 11.39 6.12 -13.77
N ALA A 2 10.79 6.22 -12.59
CA ALA A 2 10.85 5.18 -11.58
C ALA A 2 9.60 4.32 -11.66
N GLN A 3 9.75 3.00 -11.52
CA GLN A 3 8.63 2.07 -11.51
C GLN A 3 8.18 1.83 -10.07
N PHE A 4 6.87 1.76 -9.85
CA PHE A 4 6.28 1.48 -8.55
C PHE A 4 5.32 0.31 -8.67
N THR A 5 5.61 -0.76 -7.94
CA THR A 5 4.65 -1.81 -7.63
C THR A 5 3.79 -1.38 -6.44
N LEU A 6 2.49 -1.21 -6.67
CA LEU A 6 1.47 -0.84 -5.70
C LEU A 6 1.07 -2.06 -4.84
N ILE A 7 0.36 -1.82 -3.74
CA ILE A 7 -0.03 -2.88 -2.80
C ILE A 7 -0.85 -4.00 -3.45
N ASN A 8 -1.67 -3.69 -4.46
CA ASN A 8 -2.46 -4.67 -5.19
C ASN A 8 -1.66 -5.44 -6.27
N GLY A 9 -0.36 -5.15 -6.41
CA GLY A 9 0.53 -5.72 -7.43
C GLY A 9 0.46 -5.04 -8.79
N ASP A 10 -0.32 -3.95 -8.91
CA ASP A 10 -0.30 -3.12 -10.11
C ASP A 10 1.00 -2.35 -10.20
N ILE A 11 1.44 -2.09 -11.41
CA ILE A 11 2.70 -1.46 -11.74
C ILE A 11 2.43 -0.19 -12.53
N ILE A 12 3.07 0.89 -12.11
CA ILE A 12 3.04 2.19 -12.76
C ILE A 12 4.46 2.74 -12.94
N GLU A 13 4.67 3.59 -13.94
CA GLU A 13 5.82 4.47 -14.02
C GLU A 13 5.44 5.86 -13.48
N PHE A 14 6.32 6.42 -12.66
CA PHE A 14 6.16 7.76 -12.10
C PHE A 14 7.42 8.59 -12.28
N SER A 15 7.26 9.81 -12.81
CA SER A 15 8.35 10.78 -13.00
C SER A 15 7.76 12.17 -13.21
N ASN A 16 8.37 13.21 -12.63
CA ASN A 16 7.97 14.61 -12.84
C ASN A 16 6.45 14.83 -12.71
N ASN A 17 5.84 14.28 -11.66
CA ASN A 17 4.39 14.34 -11.41
C ASN A 17 3.50 13.75 -12.54
N THR A 18 4.08 12.94 -13.42
CA THR A 18 3.39 12.22 -14.47
C THR A 18 3.32 10.75 -14.11
N VAL A 19 2.11 10.18 -14.17
CA VAL A 19 1.85 8.76 -13.96
C VAL A 19 1.56 8.10 -15.29
N LYS A 20 2.21 6.97 -15.54
CA LYS A 20 1.92 6.10 -16.67
C LYS A 20 1.63 4.68 -16.14
N PRO A 21 0.36 4.26 -16.12
CA PRO A 21 0.00 2.89 -15.75
C PRO A 21 0.58 1.88 -16.74
N LEU A 22 1.17 0.78 -16.26
CA LEU A 22 1.75 -0.26 -17.12
C LEU A 22 0.83 -1.47 -17.29
N ASN A 23 0.20 -1.93 -16.22
CA ASN A 23 -0.65 -3.14 -16.24
C ASN A 23 -2.04 -2.91 -15.61
N CYS A 24 -2.41 -1.65 -15.38
CA CYS A 24 -3.65 -1.29 -14.71
C CYS A 24 -4.33 -0.08 -15.36
N THR A 25 -5.61 0.10 -15.05
CA THR A 25 -6.36 1.32 -15.31
C THR A 25 -6.72 1.95 -13.97
N GLY A 26 -6.89 3.27 -13.98
CA GLY A 26 -7.18 4.02 -12.77
C GLY A 26 -7.28 5.50 -13.03
N SER A 27 -7.51 6.23 -11.94
CA SER A 27 -7.61 7.69 -11.95
C SER A 27 -6.49 8.31 -11.13
N GLN A 28 -5.94 9.40 -11.65
CA GLN A 28 -5.02 10.24 -10.89
C GLN A 28 -5.74 11.49 -10.41
N HIS A 29 -5.40 11.96 -9.22
CA HIS A 29 -5.89 13.23 -8.69
C HIS A 29 -4.86 13.87 -7.77
N TYR A 30 -4.99 15.17 -7.57
CA TYR A 30 -4.21 15.93 -6.60
C TYR A 30 -5.05 16.22 -5.39
N ASP A 31 -4.46 16.11 -4.20
CA ASP A 31 -5.09 16.63 -2.99
C ASP A 31 -4.91 18.16 -2.86
N ARG A 32 -5.49 18.74 -1.82
CA ARG A 32 -5.37 20.18 -1.51
C ARG A 32 -3.93 20.63 -1.20
N HIS A 33 -3.02 19.70 -0.92
CA HIS A 33 -1.62 19.95 -0.63
C HIS A 33 -0.72 19.73 -1.86
N GLY A 34 -1.31 19.41 -3.02
CA GLY A 34 -0.57 19.14 -4.26
C GLY A 34 0.08 17.76 -4.30
N GLN A 35 -0.29 16.85 -3.41
CA GLN A 35 0.18 15.46 -3.45
C GLN A 35 -0.57 14.68 -4.53
N LEU A 36 0.18 13.95 -5.35
CA LEU A 36 -0.37 13.15 -6.44
C LEU A 36 -0.73 11.75 -5.95
N PHE A 37 -1.97 11.36 -6.22
CA PHE A 37 -2.48 10.03 -5.98
C PHE A 37 -2.80 9.35 -7.31
N PHE A 38 -2.58 8.04 -7.38
CA PHE A 38 -3.08 7.21 -8.46
C PHE A 38 -3.83 6.02 -7.88
N ILE A 39 -5.14 5.98 -8.09
CA ILE A 39 -6.02 4.93 -7.58
C ILE A 39 -6.38 3.98 -8.73
N PRO A 40 -5.89 2.73 -8.71
CA PRO A 40 -6.36 1.70 -9.64
C PRO A 40 -7.86 1.44 -9.49
N ASP A 41 -8.56 1.18 -10.60
CA ASP A 41 -10.02 0.94 -10.57
C ASP A 41 -10.37 -0.27 -9.68
N ALA A 42 -9.51 -1.29 -9.69
CA ALA A 42 -9.69 -2.52 -8.91
C ALA A 42 -9.69 -2.31 -7.39
N VAL A 43 -9.10 -1.22 -6.89
CA VAL A 43 -8.99 -0.96 -5.44
C VAL A 43 -10.09 -0.03 -4.90
N VAL A 44 -10.78 0.70 -5.78
CA VAL A 44 -11.82 1.68 -5.43
C VAL A 44 -12.89 1.09 -4.49
N PRO A 45 -13.43 -0.13 -4.71
CA PRO A 45 -14.44 -0.69 -3.81
C PRO A 45 -13.94 -0.87 -2.36
N PHE A 46 -12.66 -1.22 -2.19
CA PHE A 46 -12.06 -1.47 -0.88
C PHE A 46 -11.69 -0.18 -0.15
N ILE A 47 -11.32 0.86 -0.90
CA ILE A 47 -11.14 2.21 -0.38
C ILE A 47 -12.48 2.75 0.14
N ASN A 48 -13.54 2.65 -0.67
CA ASN A 48 -14.88 3.11 -0.29
C ASN A 48 -15.44 2.36 0.92
N ALA A 49 -15.07 1.08 1.09
CA ALA A 49 -15.41 0.28 2.27
C ALA A 49 -14.56 0.60 3.52
N GLY A 50 -13.55 1.48 3.43
CA GLY A 50 -12.64 1.82 4.52
C GLY A 50 -11.56 0.78 4.81
N LYS A 51 -11.53 -0.34 4.06
CA LYS A 51 -10.54 -1.42 4.20
C LYS A 51 -9.15 -1.02 3.72
N LEU A 52 -9.05 -0.10 2.75
CA LEU A 52 -7.79 0.44 2.25
C LEU A 52 -7.73 1.94 2.48
N ALA A 53 -6.60 2.41 2.98
CA ALA A 53 -6.35 3.84 3.14
C ALA A 53 -5.73 4.44 1.86
N ASN A 54 -6.12 5.67 1.50
CA ASN A 54 -5.70 6.34 0.26
C ASN A 54 -4.19 6.59 0.18
N ASP A 55 -3.54 6.75 1.33
CA ASP A 55 -2.11 6.96 1.52
C ASP A 55 -1.26 5.83 0.92
N LEU A 56 -1.80 4.60 0.78
CA LEU A 56 -1.15 3.51 0.04
C LEU A 56 -0.93 3.82 -1.45
N PHE A 57 -1.65 4.82 -1.97
CA PHE A 57 -1.67 5.21 -3.38
C PHE A 57 -1.16 6.64 -3.60
N ASN A 58 -0.57 7.25 -2.57
CA ASN A 58 0.05 8.56 -2.64
C ASN A 58 1.44 8.46 -3.26
N LEU A 59 1.54 8.69 -4.56
CA LEU A 59 2.78 8.54 -5.30
C LEU A 59 3.84 9.55 -4.89
N SER A 60 3.42 10.76 -4.49
CA SER A 60 4.35 11.76 -3.96
C SER A 60 5.03 11.25 -2.69
N GLN A 61 4.28 10.65 -1.76
CA GLN A 61 4.85 10.08 -0.54
C GLN A 61 5.69 8.82 -0.80
N LEU A 62 5.21 7.91 -1.65
CA LEU A 62 5.97 6.71 -2.02
C LEU A 62 7.30 7.08 -2.68
N ALA A 63 7.32 8.07 -3.56
CA ALA A 63 8.53 8.58 -4.18
C ALA A 63 9.46 9.26 -3.16
N PHE A 64 8.91 10.09 -2.26
CA PHE A 64 9.68 10.74 -1.20
C PHE A 64 10.35 9.72 -0.28
N ALA A 65 9.62 8.66 0.10
CA ALA A 65 10.11 7.56 0.92
C ALA A 65 10.98 6.54 0.14
N LYS A 66 11.19 6.75 -1.17
CA LYS A 66 11.97 5.86 -2.05
C LYS A 66 11.46 4.42 -2.05
N TYR A 67 10.14 4.24 -2.07
CA TYR A 67 9.49 2.94 -2.25
C TYR A 67 9.23 2.60 -3.72
N ASP A 68 10.04 3.12 -4.63
CA ASP A 68 10.08 2.62 -6.01
C ASP A 68 10.62 1.18 -6.04
N ASP A 69 10.64 0.56 -7.21
CA ASP A 69 11.06 -0.83 -7.39
C ASP A 69 12.57 -1.05 -7.22
N THR A 70 13.32 -0.05 -6.75
CA THR A 70 14.66 -0.29 -6.17
C THR A 70 14.57 -0.92 -4.77
N LYS A 71 13.43 -0.78 -4.09
CA LYS A 71 13.06 -1.54 -2.89
C LYS A 71 12.21 -2.74 -3.27
N THR A 72 12.52 -3.89 -2.69
CA THR A 72 11.75 -5.14 -2.87
C THR A 72 10.55 -5.24 -1.95
N GLU A 73 10.48 -4.40 -0.92
CA GLU A 73 9.46 -4.46 0.12
C GLU A 73 8.64 -3.17 0.18
N LEU A 74 7.34 -3.32 0.47
CA LEU A 74 6.40 -2.24 0.78
C LEU A 74 5.94 -2.37 2.23
N PRO A 75 6.30 -1.42 3.11
CA PRO A 75 5.89 -1.48 4.51
C PRO A 75 4.47 -0.95 4.70
N VAL A 76 3.68 -1.69 5.48
CA VAL A 76 2.26 -1.46 5.70
C VAL A 76 1.90 -1.61 7.17
N LEU A 77 0.89 -0.85 7.60
CA LEU A 77 0.23 -1.03 8.88
C LEU A 77 -1.12 -1.70 8.64
N ILE A 78 -1.33 -2.84 9.27
CA ILE A 78 -2.53 -3.65 9.14
C ILE A 78 -3.28 -3.59 10.47
N LYS A 79 -4.52 -3.11 10.43
CA LYS A 79 -5.47 -3.18 11.55
C LYS A 79 -6.24 -4.48 11.44
N HIS A 80 -6.23 -5.29 12.49
CA HIS A 80 -6.87 -6.60 12.48
C HIS A 80 -7.40 -7.00 13.84
N GLN A 81 -8.43 -7.84 13.85
CA GLN A 81 -8.96 -8.44 15.07
C GLN A 81 -8.38 -9.84 15.26
N GLY A 82 -7.62 -10.04 16.34
CA GLY A 82 -7.03 -11.34 16.66
C GLY A 82 -5.61 -11.50 16.12
N SER A 83 -5.29 -12.70 15.62
CA SER A 83 -3.97 -13.02 15.10
C SER A 83 -3.99 -13.03 13.57
N LEU A 84 -3.06 -12.31 12.96
CA LEU A 84 -2.79 -12.39 11.53
C LEU A 84 -2.33 -13.81 11.17
N GLN A 85 -2.94 -14.38 10.13
CA GLN A 85 -2.45 -15.64 9.57
C GLN A 85 -1.09 -15.42 8.91
N ALA A 86 -0.26 -16.47 8.90
CA ALA A 86 0.99 -16.47 8.15
C ALA A 86 0.66 -16.43 6.64
N ILE A 87 1.17 -15.41 5.96
CA ILE A 87 0.98 -15.20 4.53
C ILE A 87 2.37 -15.14 3.87
N ASP A 88 2.64 -15.99 2.88
CA ASP A 88 3.90 -15.93 2.15
C ASP A 88 4.08 -14.55 1.49
N GLY A 89 5.24 -13.94 1.67
CA GLY A 89 5.51 -12.58 1.19
C GLY A 89 5.01 -11.48 2.14
N LEU A 90 4.43 -11.81 3.29
CA LEU A 90 4.14 -10.87 4.37
C LEU A 90 5.04 -11.16 5.58
N THR A 91 5.89 -10.20 5.95
CA THR A 91 6.74 -10.32 7.15
C THR A 91 6.27 -9.33 8.21
N ILE A 92 5.71 -9.83 9.31
CA ILE A 92 5.32 -8.99 10.44
C ILE A 92 6.58 -8.53 11.18
N LYS A 93 6.80 -7.21 11.24
CA LYS A 93 7.90 -6.60 11.98
C LYS A 93 7.58 -6.39 13.44
N ARG A 94 6.37 -5.91 13.72
CA ARG A 94 5.94 -5.55 15.06
C ARG A 94 4.44 -5.64 15.21
N GLU A 95 3.99 -6.22 16.31
CA GLU A 95 2.59 -6.24 16.70
C GLU A 95 2.33 -5.24 17.82
N PHE A 96 1.25 -4.48 17.68
CA PHE A 96 0.77 -3.49 18.63
C PHE A 96 -0.56 -3.96 19.22
N LYS A 97 -0.49 -4.91 20.15
CA LYS A 97 -1.68 -5.59 20.74
C LYS A 97 -2.70 -4.63 21.35
N THR A 98 -2.25 -3.54 21.96
CA THR A 98 -3.14 -2.55 22.60
C THR A 98 -4.05 -1.81 21.62
N ILE A 99 -3.60 -1.63 20.38
CA ILE A 99 -4.33 -0.89 19.34
C ILE A 99 -4.75 -1.78 18.17
N SER A 100 -4.53 -3.09 18.27
CA SER A 100 -4.89 -4.08 17.24
C SER A 100 -4.30 -3.77 15.87
N PHE A 101 -3.04 -3.32 15.84
CA PHE A 101 -2.28 -3.07 14.62
C PHE A 101 -1.05 -3.98 14.54
N SER A 102 -0.63 -4.31 13.33
CA SER A 102 0.67 -4.90 13.05
C SER A 102 1.38 -4.12 11.94
N SER A 103 2.64 -3.75 12.18
CA SER A 103 3.56 -3.29 11.14
C SER A 103 4.14 -4.51 10.45
N ALA A 104 4.08 -4.51 9.12
CA ALA A 104 4.54 -5.60 8.29
C ALA A 104 5.17 -5.08 7.00
N ASN A 105 6.03 -5.89 6.38
CA ASN A 105 6.54 -5.69 5.04
C ASN A 105 5.83 -6.65 4.08
N ILE A 106 5.39 -6.15 2.94
CA ILE A 106 4.92 -6.96 1.81
C ILE A 106 6.04 -7.04 0.77
N ASP A 107 6.43 -8.24 0.37
CA ASP A 107 7.30 -8.46 -0.79
C ASP A 107 6.54 -8.06 -2.06
N LYS A 108 7.09 -7.11 -2.82
CA LYS A 108 6.48 -6.60 -4.04
C LYS A 108 6.28 -7.69 -5.09
N SER A 109 7.15 -8.70 -5.14
CA SER A 109 7.00 -9.85 -6.05
C SER A 109 5.76 -10.68 -5.73
N GLN A 110 5.24 -10.60 -4.50
CA GLN A 110 4.05 -11.30 -4.01
C GLN A 110 2.88 -10.36 -3.69
N ALA A 111 3.00 -9.05 -3.97
CA ALA A 111 2.03 -8.04 -3.54
C ALA A 111 0.59 -8.40 -3.93
N ALA A 112 0.35 -8.82 -5.18
CA ALA A 112 -0.98 -9.23 -5.62
C ALA A 112 -1.55 -10.43 -4.84
N LYS A 113 -0.71 -11.40 -4.48
CA LYS A 113 -1.11 -12.58 -3.69
C LYS A 113 -1.45 -12.16 -2.26
N VAL A 114 -0.54 -11.44 -1.61
CA VAL A 114 -0.69 -10.97 -0.24
C VAL A 114 -1.93 -10.08 -0.10
N PHE A 115 -2.13 -9.16 -1.04
CA PHE A 115 -3.29 -8.27 -1.08
C PHE A 115 -4.61 -9.03 -1.13
N LYS A 116 -4.74 -10.03 -2.02
CA LYS A 116 -5.94 -10.87 -2.11
C LYS A 116 -6.20 -11.63 -0.81
N MET A 117 -5.16 -12.17 -0.18
CA MET A 117 -5.29 -12.89 1.08
C MET A 117 -5.73 -11.97 2.22
N LEU A 118 -5.11 -10.80 2.36
CA LEU A 118 -5.48 -9.81 3.37
C LEU A 118 -6.93 -9.30 3.19
N LEU A 119 -7.38 -9.06 1.96
CA LEU A 119 -8.74 -8.59 1.73
C LEU A 119 -9.81 -9.66 1.94
N SER A 120 -9.45 -10.93 1.73
CA SER A 120 -10.35 -12.08 1.93
C SER A 120 -10.49 -12.45 3.41
N ASP A 121 -9.55 -12.03 4.25
CA ASP A 121 -9.58 -12.29 5.68
C ASP A 121 -10.58 -11.34 6.39
N PRO A 122 -11.65 -11.86 7.02
CA PRO A 122 -12.63 -11.04 7.72
C PRO A 122 -12.07 -10.36 8.97
N ALA A 123 -10.95 -10.83 9.52
CA ALA A 123 -10.28 -10.21 10.66
C ALA A 123 -9.61 -8.88 10.29
N ILE A 124 -9.33 -8.63 9.00
CA ILE A 124 -8.68 -7.41 8.55
C ILE A 124 -9.70 -6.28 8.43
N GLU A 125 -9.52 -5.27 9.27
CA GLU A 125 -10.36 -4.07 9.27
C GLU A 125 -9.84 -3.01 8.30
N GLN A 126 -8.52 -2.78 8.28
CA GLN A 126 -7.92 -1.70 7.51
C GLN A 126 -6.44 -1.95 7.20
N ILE A 127 -5.99 -1.53 6.03
CA ILE A 127 -4.58 -1.53 5.63
C ILE A 127 -4.19 -0.11 5.20
N LYS A 128 -3.04 0.37 5.68
CA LYS A 128 -2.51 1.71 5.37
C LYS A 128 -1.00 1.67 5.22
N LEU A 129 -0.41 2.74 4.67
CA LEU A 129 1.04 2.81 4.52
C LEU A 129 1.69 2.91 5.90
N ASP A 130 2.77 2.15 6.14
CA ASP A 130 3.59 2.37 7.33
C ASP A 130 4.49 3.58 7.07
N GLU A 131 3.92 4.77 7.29
CA GLU A 131 4.68 6.02 7.24
C GLU A 131 5.79 5.96 8.29
N VAL A 132 7.04 5.73 7.86
CA VAL A 132 8.20 6.08 8.67
C VAL A 132 8.29 7.60 8.69
N LYS A 133 7.44 8.25 9.48
CA LYS A 133 7.71 9.62 9.91
C LYS A 133 8.94 9.54 10.80
N GLN A 134 10.10 9.81 10.22
CA GLN A 134 11.23 10.27 11.02
C GLN A 134 10.76 11.55 11.71
N LEU A 135 10.38 11.42 12.98
CA LEU A 135 10.27 12.55 13.89
C LEU A 135 11.69 13.11 14.01
N PHE A 136 12.01 14.11 13.19
CA PHE A 136 13.14 15.01 13.42
C PHE A 136 12.68 16.17 14.27
#